data_AF-A0A822UUR4-F1
#
_entry.id   AF-A0A822UUR4-F1
#
_cell.length_a   1.000
_cell.length_b   1.000
_cell.length_c   1.000
_cell.angle_alpha   90.00
_cell.angle_beta   90.00
_cell.angle_gamma   90.00
#
_symmetry.space_group_name_H-M   'P 1'
#
loop_
_entity.id
_entity.type
_entity.pdbx_description
1 polymer ?
#
loop_
_entity_poly.entity_id
_entity_poly.type
_entity_poly.pdbx_seq_one_letter_code
_entity_poly.pdbx_strand_id
1 'polypeptide(L)'
;MRSVTAAAILGLFSSSLFPRLVAAQFIAPPDIPPVVVQEFHAWAGECETTSEAFFSDDYLTVVDIDSEKYYVLNGDGATCVANDRVVLRGGGNGGTSLKIFARQNGNLIVSLDLFVQSAEMKAYRGFAIVTTPDATYRIANGQAIKIKPTIGGRTVYTLGR
;
A
#
# COMPACT_ATOMS: atom_id res chain seq x y z
N MET A 1 44.72 -40.79 -31.00
CA MET A 1 43.63 -40.37 -30.09
C MET A 1 43.28 -38.93 -30.43
N ARG A 2 42.07 -38.68 -30.96
CA ARG A 2 41.62 -37.35 -31.42
C ARG A 2 40.94 -36.63 -30.27
N SER A 3 41.47 -35.49 -29.85
CA SER A 3 40.88 -34.64 -28.81
C SER A 3 39.85 -33.73 -29.47
N VAL A 4 38.60 -33.79 -29.00
CA VAL A 4 37.49 -32.95 -29.46
C VAL A 4 37.31 -31.82 -28.45
N THR A 5 37.50 -30.60 -28.92
CA THR A 5 37.27 -29.35 -28.19
C THR A 5 35.76 -29.10 -28.10
N ALA A 6 35.19 -29.09 -26.88
CA ALA A 6 33.82 -28.69 -26.65
C ALA A 6 33.80 -27.23 -26.15
N ALA A 7 33.36 -26.32 -27.02
CA ALA A 7 32.98 -24.96 -26.65
C ALA A 7 31.55 -25.00 -26.06
N ALA A 8 31.36 -24.50 -24.84
CA ALA A 8 30.05 -24.30 -24.26
C ALA A 8 29.69 -22.81 -24.32
N ILE A 9 28.50 -22.58 -24.87
CA ILE A 9 27.93 -21.33 -25.33
C ILE A 9 27.37 -20.50 -24.17
N LEU A 10 27.50 -19.19 -24.30
CA LEU A 10 26.88 -18.12 -23.52
C LEU A 10 25.41 -18.41 -23.15
N GLY A 11 25.13 -18.44 -21.84
CA GLY A 11 23.79 -18.23 -21.30
C GLY A 11 23.62 -16.77 -20.90
N LEU A 12 23.03 -15.97 -21.78
CA LEU A 12 22.50 -14.64 -21.49
C LEU A 12 21.36 -14.77 -20.47
N PHE A 13 21.65 -14.51 -19.19
CA PHE A 13 20.57 -14.28 -18.23
C PHE A 13 20.01 -12.88 -18.44
N SER A 14 18.83 -12.89 -19.05
CA SER A 14 17.91 -11.76 -19.19
C SER A 14 17.80 -10.99 -17.88
N SER A 15 18.36 -9.79 -17.86
CA SER A 15 18.13 -8.80 -16.81
C SER A 15 16.66 -8.38 -16.95
N SER A 16 15.81 -8.87 -16.06
CA SER A 16 14.45 -8.35 -15.91
C SER A 16 14.54 -6.88 -15.51
N LEU A 17 14.50 -6.00 -16.50
CA LEU A 17 14.41 -4.55 -16.38
C LEU A 17 13.01 -4.17 -15.90
N PHE A 18 12.66 -4.56 -14.67
CA PHE A 18 11.70 -3.76 -13.92
C PHE A 18 12.51 -2.67 -13.23
N PRO A 19 12.19 -1.38 -13.44
CA PRO A 19 12.88 -0.31 -12.74
C PRO A 19 12.71 -0.52 -11.23
N ARG A 20 13.82 -0.81 -10.54
CA ARG A 20 13.89 -0.89 -9.09
C ARG A 20 13.75 0.52 -8.52
N LEU A 21 12.62 0.82 -7.90
CA LEU A 21 12.48 2.00 -7.04
C LEU A 21 13.18 1.71 -5.71
N VAL A 22 14.33 2.34 -5.52
CA VAL A 22 15.17 2.24 -4.32
C VAL A 22 14.63 3.21 -3.26
N ALA A 23 14.59 2.82 -1.97
CA ALA A 23 13.98 3.61 -0.89
C ALA A 23 14.56 5.01 -0.67
N ALA A 24 15.82 5.22 -1.05
CA ALA A 24 16.40 6.56 -1.12
C ALA A 24 15.63 7.50 -2.07
N GLN A 25 14.64 6.99 -2.79
CA GLN A 25 13.86 7.64 -3.83
C GLN A 25 12.33 7.45 -3.69
N PHE A 26 11.77 7.20 -2.49
CA PHE A 26 10.34 7.53 -2.32
C PHE A 26 10.19 9.05 -2.40
N ILE A 27 10.22 9.56 -3.62
CA ILE A 27 9.81 10.90 -3.97
C ILE A 27 8.30 10.79 -4.02
N ALA A 28 7.65 11.10 -2.90
CA ALA A 28 6.21 11.24 -2.87
C ALA A 28 5.80 12.14 -4.05
N PRO A 29 4.91 11.68 -4.94
CA PRO A 29 4.30 12.57 -5.91
C PRO A 29 3.87 13.89 -5.25
N PRO A 30 4.11 15.05 -5.90
CA PRO A 30 3.93 16.36 -5.28
C PRO A 30 2.47 16.65 -4.84
N ASP A 31 1.53 15.80 -5.25
CA ASP A 31 0.11 15.85 -4.92
C ASP A 31 -0.30 14.96 -3.72
N ILE A 32 0.65 14.27 -3.08
CA ILE A 32 0.40 13.51 -1.85
C ILE A 32 0.42 14.46 -0.63
N PRO A 33 -0.65 14.46 0.20
CA PRO A 33 -0.70 15.28 1.40
C PRO A 33 0.37 14.91 2.44
N PRO A 34 0.93 15.89 3.18
CA PRO A 34 2.02 15.64 4.13
C PRO A 34 1.73 14.58 5.18
N VAL A 35 0.49 14.47 5.66
CA VAL A 35 0.10 13.46 6.65
C VAL A 35 0.22 12.03 6.13
N VAL A 36 0.02 11.83 4.82
CA VAL A 36 0.20 10.52 4.17
C VAL A 36 1.69 10.24 4.00
N VAL A 37 2.47 11.26 3.59
CA VAL A 37 3.93 11.15 3.44
C VAL A 37 4.62 10.80 4.77
N GLN A 38 4.14 11.36 5.90
CA GLN A 38 4.67 11.04 7.23
C GLN A 38 4.54 9.55 7.57
N GLU A 39 3.49 8.88 7.10
CA GLU A 39 3.24 7.46 7.37
C GLU A 39 4.17 6.58 6.53
N PHE A 40 4.47 6.98 5.29
CA PHE A 40 5.55 6.37 4.51
C PHE A 40 6.91 6.50 5.20
N HIS A 41 7.22 7.68 5.75
CA HIS A 41 8.47 7.86 6.49
C HIS A 41 8.52 7.03 7.78
N ALA A 42 7.40 6.92 8.50
CA ALA A 42 7.30 6.09 9.69
C ALA A 42 7.59 4.63 9.35
N TRP A 43 6.94 4.10 8.31
CA TRP A 43 7.18 2.73 7.83
C TRP A 43 8.58 2.53 7.27
N ALA A 44 9.16 3.52 6.59
CA ALA A 44 10.53 3.44 6.12
C ALA A 44 11.55 3.39 7.28
N GLY A 45 11.22 4.02 8.41
CA GLY A 45 12.02 3.98 9.63
C GLY A 45 12.10 2.61 10.30
N GLU A 46 11.28 1.64 9.88
CA GLU A 46 11.37 0.26 10.36
C GLU A 46 12.56 -0.50 9.73
N CYS A 47 13.12 0.01 8.64
CA CYS A 47 14.29 -0.59 8.01
C CYS A 47 15.58 -0.26 8.78
N GLU A 48 16.43 -1.26 8.98
CA GLU A 48 17.75 -1.07 9.57
C GLU A 48 18.60 -0.14 8.69
N THR A 49 19.58 0.53 9.30
CA THR A 49 20.49 1.49 8.64
C THR A 49 21.24 0.96 7.41
N THR A 50 21.33 -0.37 7.25
CA THR A 50 21.99 -1.06 6.13
C THR A 50 21.01 -1.49 5.02
N SER A 51 19.72 -1.16 5.18
CA SER A 51 18.64 -1.60 4.33
C SER A 51 17.72 -0.44 3.94
N GLU A 52 16.99 -0.61 2.85
CA GLU A 52 16.20 0.42 2.22
C GLU A 52 14.73 -0.02 2.12
N ALA A 53 13.83 0.85 2.55
CA ALA A 53 12.37 0.70 2.47
C ALA A 53 11.79 0.70 1.04
N PHE A 54 11.44 -0.47 0.53
CA PHE A 54 10.72 -0.64 -0.72
C PHE A 54 9.20 -0.64 -0.49
N PHE A 55 8.49 0.15 -1.28
CA PHE A 55 7.02 0.19 -1.33
C PHE A 55 6.57 -0.28 -2.72
N SER A 56 5.55 -1.13 -2.77
CA SER A 56 4.96 -1.57 -4.03
C SER A 56 4.11 -0.46 -4.67
N ASP A 57 3.79 -0.58 -5.96
CA ASP A 57 3.00 0.44 -6.66
C ASP A 57 1.55 0.55 -6.12
N ASP A 58 1.04 -0.51 -5.49
CA ASP A 58 -0.30 -0.60 -4.92
C ASP A 58 -0.38 -0.12 -3.45
N TYR A 59 0.67 0.49 -2.92
CA TYR A 59 0.75 0.85 -1.50
C TYR A 59 -0.13 2.04 -1.11
N LEU A 60 -0.39 2.95 -2.06
CA LEU A 60 -1.30 4.08 -1.91
C LEU A 60 -2.27 4.16 -3.08
N THR A 61 -3.55 4.14 -2.78
CA THR A 61 -4.62 4.41 -3.74
C THR A 61 -5.36 5.69 -3.36
N VAL A 62 -5.54 6.60 -4.32
CA VAL A 62 -6.40 7.78 -4.15
C VAL A 62 -7.78 7.46 -4.71
N VAL A 63 -8.82 7.59 -3.88
CA VAL A 63 -10.21 7.35 -4.30
C VAL A 63 -11.05 8.61 -4.18
N ASP A 64 -11.99 8.79 -5.12
CA ASP A 64 -12.94 9.90 -5.12
C ASP A 64 -14.28 9.45 -4.52
N ILE A 65 -14.66 10.12 -3.43
CA ILE A 65 -15.93 9.97 -2.73
C ILE A 65 -16.68 11.30 -2.83
N ASP A 66 -17.58 11.43 -3.79
CA ASP A 66 -18.43 12.62 -3.96
C ASP A 66 -17.61 13.93 -4.11
N SER A 67 -16.59 13.91 -4.96
CA SER A 67 -15.62 15.00 -5.17
C SER A 67 -14.64 15.23 -4.01
N GLU A 68 -14.66 14.38 -2.97
CA GLU A 68 -13.65 14.37 -1.92
C GLU A 68 -12.64 13.25 -2.14
N LYS A 69 -11.35 13.61 -2.14
CA LYS A 69 -10.25 12.64 -2.22
C LYS A 69 -10.03 11.98 -0.86
N TYR A 70 -10.10 10.67 -0.84
CA TYR A 70 -9.66 9.82 0.26
C TYR A 70 -8.35 9.16 -0.17
N TYR A 71 -7.47 8.92 0.79
CA TYR A 71 -6.20 8.26 0.58
C TYR A 71 -6.24 6.92 1.30
N VAL A 72 -6.07 5.83 0.57
CA VAL A 72 -6.09 4.47 1.08
C VAL A 72 -4.68 3.94 1.01
N LEU A 73 -4.07 3.78 2.17
CA LEU A 73 -2.73 3.26 2.34
C LEU A 73 -2.86 1.81 2.77
N ASN A 74 -2.29 0.88 2.00
CA ASN A 74 -2.31 -0.54 2.32
C ASN A 74 -0.92 -1.15 2.25
N GLY A 75 -0.55 -1.86 3.30
CA GLY A 75 0.77 -2.42 3.40
C GLY A 75 1.07 -2.86 4.81
N ASP A 76 2.07 -3.71 4.96
CA ASP A 76 2.44 -4.26 6.26
C ASP A 76 3.63 -3.53 6.88
N GLY A 77 3.89 -2.29 6.47
CA GLY A 77 5.20 -1.65 6.66
C GLY A 77 6.14 -1.90 5.47
N ALA A 78 7.30 -1.24 5.48
CA ALA A 78 8.21 -1.27 4.35
C ALA A 78 8.77 -2.68 4.08
N THR A 79 9.02 -3.01 2.81
CA THR A 79 9.88 -4.16 2.47
C THR A 79 11.32 -3.69 2.53
N CYS A 80 12.10 -4.11 3.52
CA CYS A 80 13.49 -3.70 3.61
C CYS A 80 14.37 -4.55 2.70
N VAL A 81 15.10 -3.88 1.82
CA VAL A 81 16.01 -4.50 0.85
C VAL A 81 17.44 -4.11 1.21
N ALA A 82 18.34 -5.08 1.32
CA ALA A 82 19.77 -4.86 1.45
C ALA A 82 20.52 -5.76 0.46
N ASN A 83 21.51 -5.20 -0.23
CA ASN A 83 22.29 -5.91 -1.27
C ASN A 83 21.38 -6.67 -2.24
N ASP A 84 20.35 -5.99 -2.76
CA ASP A 84 19.39 -6.54 -3.73
C ASP A 84 18.54 -7.72 -3.23
N ARG A 85 18.53 -7.97 -1.92
CA ARG A 85 17.75 -9.04 -1.29
C ARG A 85 16.79 -8.46 -0.26
N VAL A 86 15.60 -9.04 -0.19
CA VAL A 86 14.64 -8.73 0.86
C VAL A 86 15.18 -9.29 2.18
N VAL A 87 15.46 -8.41 3.14
CA VAL A 87 15.96 -8.76 4.48
C VAL A 87 14.86 -8.69 5.53
N LEU A 88 13.84 -7.85 5.29
CA LEU A 88 12.64 -7.77 6.10
C LEU A 88 11.44 -7.59 5.18
N ARG A 89 10.35 -8.28 5.50
CA ARG A 89 9.02 -7.92 4.99
C ARG A 89 8.20 -7.51 6.19
N GLY A 90 7.60 -6.34 6.13
CA GLY A 90 6.58 -5.98 7.09
C GLY A 90 5.43 -7.01 7.13
N GLY A 91 5.15 -7.67 6.00
CA GLY A 91 4.05 -8.62 5.80
C GLY A 91 4.06 -9.86 6.67
N GLY A 92 3.09 -9.97 7.59
CA GLY A 92 2.88 -11.12 8.47
C GLY A 92 1.49 -11.77 8.34
N ASN A 93 1.44 -13.10 8.42
CA ASN A 93 0.21 -13.93 8.58
C ASN A 93 -0.92 -13.75 7.55
N GLY A 94 -0.63 -13.24 6.34
CA GLY A 94 -1.62 -13.10 5.28
C GLY A 94 -2.59 -11.92 5.45
N GLY A 95 -2.33 -11.04 6.43
CA GLY A 95 -3.02 -9.75 6.56
C GLY A 95 -2.19 -8.60 5.99
N THR A 96 -2.72 -7.38 6.10
CA THR A 96 -2.05 -6.12 5.76
C THR A 96 -2.63 -4.95 6.55
N SER A 97 -1.83 -3.94 6.90
CA SER A 97 -2.38 -2.72 7.47
C SER A 97 -3.15 -1.97 6.39
N LEU A 98 -4.32 -1.46 6.77
CA LEU A 98 -5.18 -0.62 5.97
C LEU A 98 -5.43 0.67 6.74
N LYS A 99 -4.87 1.77 6.25
CA LYS A 99 -5.05 3.10 6.79
C LYS A 99 -5.77 3.98 5.78
N ILE A 100 -6.87 4.58 6.19
CA ILE A 100 -7.68 5.46 5.32
C ILE A 100 -7.67 6.85 5.90
N PHE A 101 -7.29 7.80 5.06
CA PHE A 101 -7.33 9.22 5.37
C PHE A 101 -8.51 9.88 4.69
N ALA A 102 -9.30 10.63 5.45
CA ALA A 102 -10.40 11.44 4.95
C ALA A 102 -10.40 12.82 5.60
N ARG A 103 -11.11 13.77 5.00
CA ARG A 103 -11.12 15.15 5.47
C ARG A 103 -12.07 15.32 6.66
N GLN A 104 -11.57 16.01 7.69
CA GLN A 104 -12.35 16.56 8.78
C GLN A 104 -12.09 18.07 8.85
N ASN A 105 -13.15 18.87 8.67
CA ASN A 105 -13.05 20.34 8.70
C ASN A 105 -11.94 20.89 7.78
N GLY A 106 -11.80 20.31 6.57
CA GLY A 106 -10.78 20.68 5.60
C GLY A 106 -9.40 20.04 5.81
N ASN A 107 -9.10 19.50 6.99
CA ASN A 107 -7.83 18.83 7.28
C ASN A 107 -7.91 17.33 6.96
N LEU A 108 -6.89 16.78 6.31
CA LEU A 108 -6.80 15.35 6.09
C LEU A 108 -6.28 14.67 7.35
N ILE A 109 -7.01 13.67 7.85
CA ILE A 109 -6.67 12.92 9.08
C ILE A 109 -6.83 11.42 8.86
N VAL A 110 -6.20 10.60 9.71
CA VAL A 110 -6.46 9.16 9.75
C VAL A 110 -7.88 8.93 10.27
N SER A 111 -8.74 8.39 9.43
CA SER A 111 -10.14 8.10 9.75
C SER A 111 -10.35 6.64 10.14
N LEU A 112 -9.56 5.74 9.59
CA LEU A 112 -9.58 4.30 9.88
C LEU A 112 -8.15 3.75 9.82
N ASP A 113 -7.80 2.90 10.78
CA ASP A 113 -6.53 2.18 10.84
C ASP A 113 -6.80 0.78 11.36
N LEU A 114 -6.60 -0.24 10.52
CA LEU A 114 -6.93 -1.63 10.79
C LEU A 114 -5.85 -2.56 10.24
N PHE A 115 -5.80 -3.78 10.77
CA PHE A 115 -5.09 -4.90 10.14
C PHE A 115 -6.13 -5.86 9.56
N VAL A 116 -6.06 -6.14 8.25
CA VAL A 116 -7.12 -6.85 7.51
C VAL A 116 -6.53 -7.83 6.50
N GLN A 117 -7.24 -8.94 6.21
CA GLN A 117 -6.89 -9.84 5.10
C GLN A 117 -7.50 -9.38 3.77
N SER A 118 -8.64 -8.69 3.86
CA SER A 118 -9.31 -8.12 2.71
C SER A 118 -10.13 -6.91 3.13
N ALA A 119 -10.41 -6.03 2.17
CA ALA A 119 -11.33 -4.94 2.35
C ALA A 119 -12.00 -4.57 1.02
N GLU A 120 -13.24 -4.13 1.08
CA GLU A 120 -13.94 -3.47 -0.03
C GLU A 120 -14.39 -2.09 0.45
N MET A 121 -14.11 -1.06 -0.34
CA MET A 121 -14.61 0.29 -0.10
C MET A 121 -15.61 0.67 -1.19
N LYS A 122 -16.78 1.16 -0.75
CA LYS A 122 -17.84 1.67 -1.61
C LYS A 122 -18.11 3.14 -1.34
N ALA A 123 -18.19 3.91 -2.40
CA ALA A 123 -18.58 5.31 -2.37
C ALA A 123 -20.11 5.45 -2.39
N TYR A 124 -20.59 6.35 -1.55
CA TYR A 124 -21.95 6.88 -1.50
C TYR A 124 -21.87 8.41 -1.55
N ARG A 125 -23.01 9.08 -1.68
CA ARG A 125 -23.07 10.54 -1.62
C ARG A 125 -22.70 11.02 -0.21
N GLY A 126 -21.61 11.76 -0.09
CA GLY A 126 -21.08 12.33 1.17
C GLY A 126 -20.50 11.34 2.18
N PHE A 127 -20.30 10.06 1.84
CA PHE A 127 -19.62 9.11 2.73
C PHE A 127 -19.10 7.88 1.98
N ALA A 128 -18.20 7.14 2.63
CA ALA A 128 -17.76 5.83 2.17
C ALA A 128 -18.15 4.73 3.17
N ILE A 129 -18.33 3.51 2.67
CA ILE A 129 -18.42 2.31 3.47
C ILE A 129 -17.19 1.46 3.22
N VAL A 130 -16.56 0.96 4.28
CA VAL A 130 -15.45 0.01 4.23
C VAL A 130 -15.92 -1.29 4.88
N THR A 131 -15.89 -2.38 4.14
CA THR A 131 -16.24 -3.71 4.62
C THR A 131 -14.99 -4.56 4.68
N THR A 132 -14.74 -5.16 5.84
CA THR A 132 -13.70 -6.16 6.09
C THR A 132 -14.37 -7.48 6.49
N PRO A 133 -13.65 -8.60 6.60
CA PRO A 133 -14.22 -9.84 7.12
C PRO A 133 -14.87 -9.70 8.51
N ASP A 134 -14.34 -8.81 9.35
CA ASP A 134 -14.74 -8.69 10.76
C ASP A 134 -15.80 -7.61 11.02
N ALA A 135 -15.93 -6.62 10.12
CA ALA A 135 -16.72 -5.43 10.38
C ALA A 135 -17.06 -4.62 9.12
N THR A 136 -18.09 -3.80 9.25
CA THR A 136 -18.41 -2.74 8.29
C THR A 136 -18.30 -1.39 8.98
N TYR A 137 -17.64 -0.44 8.34
CA TYR A 137 -17.43 0.92 8.84
C TYR A 137 -18.02 1.93 7.87
N ARG A 138 -18.68 2.96 8.40
CA ARG A 138 -19.04 4.17 7.65
C ARG A 138 -18.01 5.25 7.95
N ILE A 139 -17.39 5.79 6.90
CA ILE A 139 -16.45 6.90 6.97
C ILE A 139 -17.13 8.16 6.43
N ALA A 140 -17.36 9.14 7.31
CA ALA A 140 -17.92 10.44 6.97
C ALA A 140 -17.31 11.52 7.87
N ASN A 141 -17.07 12.73 7.34
CA ASN A 141 -16.49 13.85 8.09
C ASN A 141 -15.20 13.47 8.86
N GLY A 142 -14.36 12.64 8.21
CA GLY A 142 -13.09 12.16 8.76
C GLY A 142 -13.20 11.14 9.90
N GLN A 143 -14.40 10.63 10.22
CA GLN A 143 -14.60 9.65 11.28
C GLN A 143 -15.11 8.32 10.72
N ALA A 144 -14.55 7.21 11.21
CA ALA A 144 -15.10 5.88 10.98
C ALA A 144 -15.97 5.42 12.15
N ILE A 145 -17.18 4.99 11.85
CA ILE A 145 -18.10 4.36 12.82
C ILE A 145 -18.45 2.94 12.37
N LYS A 146 -18.39 1.97 13.28
CA LYS A 146 -18.83 0.60 12.97
C LYS A 146 -20.35 0.56 12.80
N ILE A 147 -20.82 -0.05 11.73
CA ILE A 147 -22.24 -0.15 11.38
C ILE A 147 -22.62 -1.58 10.97
N LYS A 148 -23.92 -1.82 10.77
CA LYS A 148 -24.39 -3.05 10.12
C LYS A 148 -24.05 -3.02 8.62
N PRO A 149 -23.88 -4.20 7.99
CA PRO A 149 -23.69 -4.29 6.55
C PRO A 149 -24.77 -3.52 5.79
N THR A 150 -24.35 -2.80 4.75
CA THR A 150 -25.24 -1.99 3.91
C THR A 150 -25.04 -2.37 2.45
N ILE A 151 -26.14 -2.39 1.68
CA ILE A 151 -26.14 -2.75 0.26
C ILE A 151 -26.15 -1.48 -0.59
N GLY A 152 -25.49 -1.54 -1.75
CA GLY A 152 -25.41 -0.44 -2.72
C GLY A 152 -24.03 0.21 -2.76
N GLY A 153 -24.00 1.44 -3.29
CA GLY A 153 -22.77 2.20 -3.49
C GLY A 153 -21.95 1.73 -4.70
N ARG A 154 -21.00 2.56 -5.13
CA ARG A 154 -20.04 2.23 -6.20
C ARG A 154 -18.75 1.73 -5.58
N THR A 155 -18.29 0.53 -5.94
CA THR A 155 -16.97 0.06 -5.49
C THR A 155 -15.88 0.99 -6.03
N VAL A 156 -15.03 1.47 -5.14
CA VAL A 156 -13.94 2.41 -5.45
C VAL A 156 -12.57 1.86 -5.08
N TYR A 157 -12.52 0.85 -4.21
CA TYR A 157 -11.29 0.19 -3.83
C TYR A 157 -11.59 -1.22 -3.35
N THR A 158 -10.69 -2.14 -3.67
CA THR A 158 -10.72 -3.53 -3.22
C THR A 158 -9.30 -3.96 -2.85
N LEU A 159 -9.20 -4.68 -1.76
CA LEU A 159 -7.97 -5.25 -1.25
C LEU A 159 -8.22 -6.73 -0.97
N GLY A 160 -7.35 -7.58 -1.51
CA GLY A 160 -7.28 -9.00 -1.16
C GLY A 160 -5.81 -9.41 -1.07
N ARG A 161 -5.49 -10.20 -0.04
CA ARG A 161 -4.18 -10.84 0.14
C ARG A 161 -4.30 -12.34 -0.05
#